data_AF-A0A947VC44-F1
#
_entry.id   AF-A0A947VC44-F1
#
_cell.length_a   1.000
_cell.length_b   1.000
_cell.length_c   1.000
_cell.angle_alpha   90.00
_cell.angle_beta   90.00
_cell.angle_gamma   90.00
#
_symmetry.space_group_name_H-M   'P 1'
#
loop_
_entity.id
_entity.type
_entity.pdbx_description
1 polymer ?
#
loop_
_entity_poly.entity_id
_entity_poly.type
_entity_poly.pdbx_seq_one_letter_code
_entity_poly.pdbx_strand_id
1 'polypeptide(L)'
;MAPDMSNVVDLAGFQCPVGSMAMHSVHGLVEVFSQEGWMRGVLYEHHEELSLAHESDDVIFAEHIEMREAWVHVRELAEADLAKDIENLRKRGQFLFDAVD
;
A
#
# COMPACT_ATOMS: atom_id res chain seq x y z
N MET A 1 24.01 -34.00 15.91
CA MET A 1 23.31 -33.67 14.66
C MET A 1 22.54 -32.38 14.91
N ALA A 2 23.01 -31.26 14.35
CA ALA A 2 22.25 -30.02 14.37
C ALA A 2 21.04 -30.18 13.42
N PRO A 3 19.85 -29.68 13.75
CA PRO A 3 18.73 -29.70 12.83
C PRO A 3 19.07 -28.85 11.61
N ASP A 4 18.83 -29.43 10.45
CA ASP A 4 19.06 -28.87 9.12
C ASP A 4 18.14 -27.66 8.90
N MET A 5 18.69 -26.44 9.08
CA MET A 5 17.99 -25.16 8.86
C MET A 5 18.00 -24.72 7.38
N SER A 6 18.22 -25.66 6.44
CA SER A 6 18.33 -25.35 5.01
C SER A 6 16.98 -25.22 4.26
N ASN A 7 15.85 -25.45 4.94
CA ASN A 7 14.52 -25.45 4.33
C ASN A 7 13.63 -24.25 4.69
N VAL A 8 14.16 -23.22 5.34
CA VAL A 8 13.50 -21.89 5.30
C VAL A 8 13.85 -21.28 3.95
N VAL A 9 13.25 -21.81 2.89
CA VAL A 9 13.18 -21.13 1.60
C VAL A 9 12.73 -19.71 1.91
N ASP A 10 13.46 -18.73 1.41
CA ASP A 10 13.29 -17.30 1.70
C ASP A 10 11.90 -16.82 1.23
N LEU A 11 10.86 -17.19 1.98
CA LEU A 11 9.45 -16.83 1.74
C LEU A 11 9.30 -15.32 1.74
N ALA A 12 10.19 -14.61 2.44
CA ALA A 12 10.29 -13.18 2.39
C ALA A 12 10.40 -12.73 0.94
N GLY A 13 11.34 -13.26 0.16
CA GLY A 13 11.57 -12.90 -1.24
C GLY A 13 10.38 -13.12 -2.18
N PHE A 14 9.41 -13.96 -1.80
CA PHE A 14 8.18 -14.17 -2.59
C PHE A 14 7.04 -13.24 -2.19
N GLN A 15 7.01 -12.79 -0.94
CA GLN A 15 5.94 -11.94 -0.44
C GLN A 15 6.17 -10.48 -0.87
N CYS A 16 5.16 -9.89 -1.51
CA CYS A 16 5.20 -8.52 -2.05
C CYS A 16 6.45 -8.29 -2.92
N PRO A 17 6.56 -8.96 -4.08
CA PRO A 17 7.72 -8.84 -4.96
C PRO A 17 7.83 -7.44 -5.57
N VAL A 18 9.01 -7.08 -6.06
CA VAL A 18 9.21 -5.83 -6.81
C VAL A 18 8.25 -5.75 -8.00
N GLY A 19 7.62 -4.59 -8.19
CA GLY A 19 6.58 -4.32 -9.18
C GLY A 19 5.17 -4.70 -8.73
N SER A 20 5.00 -5.21 -7.50
CA SER A 20 3.67 -5.47 -6.93
C SER A 20 3.17 -4.27 -6.12
N MET A 21 1.85 -4.25 -5.90
CA MET A 21 1.22 -3.34 -4.94
C MET A 21 0.94 -4.05 -3.62
N ALA A 22 1.06 -3.33 -2.52
CA ALA A 22 0.81 -3.81 -1.17
C ALA A 22 0.11 -2.76 -0.32
N MET A 23 -0.62 -3.20 0.70
CA MET A 23 -1.20 -2.35 1.73
C MET A 23 -0.25 -2.30 2.94
N HIS A 24 0.19 -1.09 3.27
CA HIS A 24 0.94 -0.77 4.48
C HIS A 24 0.03 -0.06 5.49
N SER A 25 0.12 -0.43 6.77
CA SER A 25 -0.78 0.10 7.81
C SER A 25 -0.69 1.61 8.03
N VAL A 26 0.47 2.22 7.77
CA VAL A 26 0.70 3.67 7.96
C VAL A 26 0.66 4.45 6.65
N HIS A 27 1.16 3.85 5.57
CA HIS A 27 1.34 4.53 4.27
C HIS A 27 0.21 4.24 3.28
N GLY A 28 -0.74 3.37 3.65
CA GLY A 28 -1.83 2.98 2.77
C GLY A 28 -1.33 2.08 1.64
N LEU A 29 -1.81 2.34 0.42
CA LEU A 29 -1.42 1.60 -0.76
C LEU A 29 -0.01 2.02 -1.21
N VAL A 30 0.87 1.05 -1.42
CA VAL A 30 2.26 1.29 -1.79
C VAL A 30 2.69 0.39 -2.97
N GLU A 31 3.59 0.89 -3.80
CA GLU A 31 4.28 0.11 -4.84
C GLU A 31 5.62 -0.37 -4.31
N VAL A 32 5.94 -1.66 -4.49
CA VAL A 32 7.24 -2.20 -4.13
C VAL A 32 8.23 -1.97 -5.26
N PHE A 33 9.25 -1.14 -5.07
CA PHE A 33 10.26 -0.86 -6.10
C PHE A 33 11.60 -1.58 -5.87
N SER A 34 11.87 -2.05 -4.64
CA SER A 34 13.11 -2.74 -4.31
C SER A 34 12.91 -3.78 -3.20
N GLN A 35 13.82 -4.75 -3.12
CA GLN A 35 13.82 -5.77 -2.08
C GLN A 35 15.23 -6.09 -1.60
N GLU A 36 15.40 -6.21 -0.29
CA GLU A 36 16.65 -6.61 0.35
C GLU A 36 16.33 -7.51 1.56
N GLY A 37 16.40 -8.84 1.35
CA GLY A 37 15.99 -9.83 2.34
C GLY A 37 14.54 -9.62 2.80
N TRP A 38 14.38 -9.27 4.08
CA TRP A 38 13.07 -9.01 4.71
C TRP A 38 12.55 -7.59 4.52
N MET A 39 13.34 -6.71 3.89
CA MET A 39 12.97 -5.32 3.67
C MET A 39 12.42 -5.11 2.26
N ARG A 40 11.48 -4.19 2.15
CA ARG A 40 10.90 -3.70 0.90
C ARG A 40 11.09 -2.20 0.81
N GLY A 41 11.71 -1.77 -0.28
CA GLY A 41 11.65 -0.39 -0.71
C GLY A 41 10.28 -0.17 -1.32
N VAL A 42 9.50 0.73 -0.72
CA VAL A 42 8.14 1.04 -1.14
C VAL A 42 8.00 2.51 -1.49
N LEU A 43 7.22 2.78 -2.53
CA LEU A 43 6.83 4.11 -2.97
C LEU A 43 5.37 4.35 -2.57
N TYR A 44 5.08 5.50 -1.96
CA TYR A 44 3.74 5.84 -1.50
C TYR A 44 3.45 7.33 -1.71
N GLU A 45 2.16 7.65 -1.83
CA GLU A 45 1.67 9.03 -1.88
C GLU A 45 1.64 9.62 -0.47
N HIS A 46 2.33 10.74 -0.27
CA HIS A 46 2.25 11.53 0.93
C HIS A 46 1.42 12.78 0.67
N HIS A 47 0.38 12.95 1.48
CA HIS A 47 -0.52 14.10 1.43
C HIS A 47 -0.18 15.04 2.58
N GLU A 48 0.10 16.29 2.25
CA GLU A 48 0.29 17.38 3.22
C GLU A 48 -0.79 18.44 2.99
N GLU A 49 -1.63 18.65 4.01
CA GLU A 49 -2.64 19.72 3.98
C GLU A 49 -1.94 21.09 4.03
N LEU A 50 -2.30 21.97 3.10
CA LEU A 50 -1.75 23.30 3.02
C LEU A 50 -2.65 24.32 3.71
N SER A 51 -2.03 25.35 4.28
CA SER A 51 -2.77 26.45 4.88
C SER A 51 -3.49 27.27 3.81
N LEU A 52 -4.76 27.53 4.04
CA LEU A 52 -5.59 28.41 3.20
C LEU A 52 -5.40 29.91 3.51
N ALA A 53 -4.51 30.27 4.44
CA ALA A 53 -4.39 31.64 4.95
C ALA A 53 -4.06 32.71 3.89
N HIS A 54 -3.58 32.30 2.73
CA HIS A 54 -3.24 33.18 1.60
C HIS A 54 -3.98 32.81 0.31
N GLU A 55 -4.98 31.93 0.41
CA GLU A 55 -5.78 31.47 -0.72
C GLU A 55 -7.04 32.35 -0.90
N SER A 56 -7.67 32.23 -2.06
CA SER A 56 -8.98 32.87 -2.30
C SER A 56 -10.04 32.29 -1.39
N ASP A 57 -11.05 33.09 -1.00
CA ASP A 57 -12.19 32.66 -0.19
C ASP A 57 -13.01 31.51 -0.83
N ASP A 58 -12.86 31.32 -2.14
CA ASP A 58 -13.48 30.22 -2.90
C ASP A 58 -12.74 28.87 -2.75
N VAL A 59 -11.52 28.87 -2.21
CA VAL A 59 -10.71 27.66 -2.01
C VAL A 59 -11.08 27.04 -0.66
N ILE A 60 -11.74 25.89 -0.72
CA ILE A 60 -12.20 25.16 0.48
C ILE A 60 -11.20 24.09 0.97
N PHE A 61 -10.22 23.73 0.13
CA PHE A 61 -9.21 22.72 0.41
C PHE A 61 -7.99 22.91 -0.50
N ALA A 62 -6.81 22.74 0.06
CA ALA A 62 -5.55 22.73 -0.67
C ALA A 62 -4.63 21.67 -0.06
N GLU A 63 -4.01 20.85 -0.90
CA GLU A 63 -3.06 19.84 -0.50
C GLU A 63 -1.85 19.83 -1.42
N HIS A 64 -0.72 19.37 -0.86
CA HIS A 64 0.46 18.98 -1.60
C HIS A 64 0.57 17.46 -1.59
N ILE A 65 0.64 16.85 -2.77
CA ILE A 65 0.82 15.42 -2.94
C ILE A 65 2.21 15.18 -3.52
N GLU A 66 3.00 14.35 -2.85
CA GLU A 66 4.30 13.94 -3.34
C GLU A 66 4.55 12.45 -3.16
N MET A 67 5.38 11.88 -4.03
CA MET A 67 5.80 10.48 -3.93
C MET A 67 7.00 10.39 -2.99
N ARG A 68 6.88 9.57 -1.94
CA ARG A 68 7.97 9.31 -0.99
C ARG A 68 8.36 7.85 -0.99
N GLU A 69 9.62 7.60 -0.68
CA GLU A 69 10.19 6.27 -0.52
C GLU A 69 10.34 5.92 0.97
N ALA A 70 10.11 4.65 1.31
CA ALA A 70 10.40 4.11 2.63
C ALA A 70 10.92 2.67 2.52
N TRP A 71 11.71 2.27 3.52
CA TRP A 71 12.09 0.87 3.72
C TRP A 71 11.27 0.29 4.85
N VAL A 72 10.41 -0.68 4.53
CA VAL A 72 9.50 -1.32 5.49
C VAL A 72 9.76 -2.81 5.57
N HIS A 73 9.46 -3.41 6.72
CA HIS A 73 9.58 -4.86 6.86
C HIS A 73 8.43 -5.55 6.12
N VAL A 74 8.70 -6.65 5.43
CA VAL A 74 7.69 -7.38 4.63
C VAL A 74 6.45 -7.83 5.44
N ARG A 75 6.59 -7.97 6.75
CA ARG A 75 5.47 -8.28 7.68
C ARG A 75 4.50 -7.13 7.91
N GLU A 76 4.91 -5.90 7.59
CA GLU A 76 4.05 -4.72 7.67
C GLU A 76 3.23 -4.53 6.39
N LEU A 77 3.47 -5.37 5.39
CA LEU A 77 2.80 -5.37 4.10
C LEU A 77 1.79 -6.51 3.99
N ALA A 78 0.61 -6.19 3.50
CA ALA A 78 -0.36 -7.15 3.00
C ALA A 78 -0.44 -7.05 1.47
N GLU A 79 -0.58 -8.16 0.77
CA GLU A 79 -0.80 -8.12 -0.68
C GLU A 79 -2.07 -7.31 -1.00
N ALA A 80 -1.94 -6.35 -1.92
CA ALA A 80 -3.10 -5.62 -2.42
C ALA A 80 -3.84 -6.53 -3.41
N ASP A 81 -4.94 -7.13 -2.96
CA ASP A 81 -5.80 -7.97 -3.78
C ASP A 81 -7.07 -7.20 -4.10
N LEU A 82 -7.03 -6.49 -5.22
CA LEU A 82 -8.15 -5.67 -5.70
C LEU A 82 -9.44 -6.49 -5.86
N ALA A 83 -9.34 -7.76 -6.28
CA ALA A 83 -10.51 -8.61 -6.47
C ALA A 83 -11.16 -8.96 -5.13
N LYS A 84 -10.34 -9.33 -4.15
CA LYS A 84 -10.79 -9.60 -2.78
C LYS A 84 -11.32 -8.35 -2.09
N ASP A 85 -10.71 -7.19 -2.33
CA ASP A 85 -11.17 -5.92 -1.77
C ASP A 85 -12.53 -5.51 -2.36
N ILE A 86 -12.71 -5.65 -3.67
CA ILE A 86 -14.02 -5.46 -4.32
C ILE A 86 -15.05 -6.44 -3.77
N GLU A 87 -14.70 -7.72 -3.60
CA GLU A 87 -15.61 -8.72 -3.04
C GLU A 87 -15.98 -8.39 -1.58
N ASN A 88 -15.03 -7.95 -0.77
CA ASN A 88 -15.26 -7.51 0.61
C ASN A 88 -16.16 -6.27 0.67
N LEU A 89 -15.98 -5.31 -0.24
CA LEU A 89 -16.86 -4.14 -0.34
C LEU A 89 -18.28 -4.53 -0.76
N ARG A 90 -18.43 -5.46 -1.71
CA ARG A 90 -19.73 -6.03 -2.10
C ARG A 90 -20.41 -6.73 -0.92
N LYS A 91 -19.68 -7.58 -0.18
CA LYS A 91 -20.20 -8.28 1.02
C LYS A 91 -20.63 -7.32 2.12
N ARG A 92 -19.95 -6.19 2.27
CA ARG A 92 -20.31 -5.12 3.23
C ARG A 92 -21.46 -4.23 2.75
N GLY A 93 -22.01 -4.46 1.56
CA GLY A 93 -23.05 -3.61 0.96
C GLY A 93 -22.56 -2.20 0.60
N GLN A 94 -21.24 -2.00 0.56
CA GLN A 94 -20.59 -0.71 0.29
C GLN A 94 -20.22 -0.54 -1.19
N PHE A 95 -20.49 -1.56 -2.01
CA PHE A 95 -20.32 -1.53 -3.46
C PHE A 95 -21.69 -1.75 -4.10
N LEU A 96 -22.38 -0.64 -4.41
CA LEU A 96 -23.63 -0.63 -5.16
C LEU A 96 -23.29 -0.29 -6.61
N PHE A 97 -23.23 -1.31 -7.48
CA PHE A 97 -23.53 -1.06 -8.88
C PHE A 97 -25.05 -1.22 -9.03
N ASP A 98 -25.75 -0.11 -9.26
CA ASP A 98 -26.97 -0.17 -10.06
C ASP A 98 -26.50 -0.52 -11.47
N ALA A 99 -26.74 -1.76 -11.88
CA ALA A 99 -26.69 -2.09 -13.30
C ALA A 99 -27.82 -1.30 -13.95
N VAL A 100 -27.48 -0.24 -14.65
CA VAL A 100 -28.38 0.38 -15.62
C VAL A 100 -28.51 -0.65 -16.76
N ASP A 101 -29.70 -1.26 -16.86
CA ASP A 101 -30.13 -2.16 -17.93
C ASP A 101 -29.88 -1.60 -19.34
#